data_AF-A0AB94IAD1-F1
#
_entry.id   AF-A0AB94IAD1-F1
#
_cell.length_a   1.000
_cell.length_b   1.000
_cell.length_c   1.000
_cell.angle_alpha   90.00
_cell.angle_beta   90.00
_cell.angle_gamma   90.00
#
_symmetry.space_group_name_H-M   'P 1'
#
loop_
_entity.id
_entity.type
_entity.pdbx_description
1 polymer ?
#
loop_
_entity_poly.entity_id
_entity_poly.type
_entity_poly.pdbx_seq_one_letter_code
_entity_poly.pdbx_strand_id
1 'polypeptide(L)'
;MNYIKSILFITLLTPTISHALQRIYVGNIGQNKVEFYFNSESAIYLDDEKHQIYSMSSVKGRNSIPPYYEYSVEGSTEKRSDKIFIESFTHSPFSNDLETYQKLTGYTLINGDKVNLNKIFEFSEFVSDEEEFNNIDYLQERSTNDFYFKVIVSKQKNEKAKIVGIKIYSKKDGRLIQTIKGIKGCAFNSYVSIMTHDEFDINFDSDNNDFYLVKDRIYGPNTTAEYYAYDKTQQQFIKLNLEGNDFRFDYEKKIATSYKYCPGKKEDDEIS
;
A
#
# COMPACT_ATOMS: atom_id res chain seq x y z
N MET A 1 -24.31 56.14 -12.78
CA MET A 1 -23.06 55.71 -12.11
C MET A 1 -23.39 54.41 -11.38
N ASN A 2 -23.23 53.28 -12.08
CA ASN A 2 -23.81 52.01 -11.66
C ASN A 2 -22.80 51.23 -10.83
N TYR A 3 -23.11 51.03 -9.55
CA TYR A 3 -22.37 50.16 -8.65
C TYR A 3 -22.69 48.70 -8.98
N ILE A 4 -21.78 48.03 -9.69
CA ILE A 4 -21.82 46.57 -9.80
C ILE A 4 -21.28 46.01 -8.48
N LYS A 5 -22.17 45.43 -7.67
CA LYS A 5 -21.81 44.62 -6.51
C LYS A 5 -21.09 43.36 -7.02
N SER A 6 -19.77 43.33 -6.91
CA SER A 6 -19.00 42.10 -7.08
C SER A 6 -19.33 41.15 -5.93
N ILE A 7 -20.15 40.14 -6.20
CA ILE A 7 -20.31 38.98 -5.32
C ILE A 7 -19.04 38.15 -5.49
N LEU A 8 -18.13 38.26 -4.52
CA LEU A 8 -16.95 37.42 -4.41
C LEU A 8 -17.41 36.01 -4.02
N PHE A 9 -17.57 35.12 -4.99
CA PHE A 9 -17.84 33.71 -4.76
C PHE A 9 -16.51 33.07 -4.32
N ILE A 10 -16.21 33.12 -3.03
CA ILE A 10 -15.13 32.31 -2.44
C ILE A 10 -15.64 30.88 -2.43
N THR A 11 -15.35 30.13 -3.49
CA THR A 11 -15.35 28.67 -3.41
C THR A 11 -14.22 28.29 -2.47
N LEU A 12 -14.54 28.19 -1.18
CA LEU A 12 -13.78 27.39 -0.23
C LEU A 12 -13.86 25.95 -0.73
N LEU A 13 -12.95 25.60 -1.65
CA LEU A 13 -12.46 24.25 -1.79
C LEU A 13 -11.78 23.95 -0.45
N THR A 14 -12.57 23.58 0.56
CA THR A 14 -11.99 22.83 1.67
C THR A 14 -11.45 21.57 1.00
N PRO A 15 -10.11 21.36 0.94
CA PRO A 15 -9.64 20.03 0.59
C PRO A 15 -10.35 19.10 1.57
N THR A 16 -11.14 18.16 1.06
CA THR A 16 -11.62 17.07 1.90
C THR A 16 -10.39 16.49 2.54
N ILE A 17 -10.21 16.75 3.84
CA ILE A 17 -9.04 16.33 4.59
C ILE A 17 -9.19 14.81 4.69
N SER A 18 -8.71 14.09 3.67
CA SER A 18 -8.46 12.66 3.80
C SER A 18 -7.27 12.56 4.72
N HIS A 19 -7.55 12.47 6.02
CA HIS A 19 -6.56 12.23 7.05
C HIS A 19 -5.85 10.93 6.67
N ALA A 20 -4.61 10.97 6.18
CA ALA A 20 -3.82 9.78 5.88
C ALA A 20 -3.40 9.07 7.17
N LEU A 21 -4.39 8.53 7.87
CA LEU A 21 -4.28 7.78 9.10
C LEU A 21 -3.99 6.32 8.77
N GLN A 22 -2.94 5.79 9.36
CA GLN A 22 -2.45 4.43 9.17
C GLN A 22 -2.56 3.70 10.50
N ARG A 23 -3.19 2.53 10.52
CA ARG A 23 -3.32 1.71 11.73
C ARG A 23 -2.99 0.26 11.44
N ILE A 24 -2.29 -0.38 12.37
CA ILE A 24 -2.00 -1.81 12.32
C ILE A 24 -2.70 -2.47 13.50
N TYR A 25 -3.42 -3.55 13.19
CA TYR A 25 -4.08 -4.39 14.17
C TYR A 25 -3.64 -5.84 14.00
N VAL A 26 -3.54 -6.57 15.10
CA VAL A 26 -3.30 -8.02 15.10
C VAL A 26 -4.36 -8.72 15.93
N GLY A 27 -4.71 -9.94 15.54
CA GLY A 27 -5.70 -10.71 16.26
C GLY A 27 -6.18 -11.88 15.44
N ASN A 28 -7.48 -12.21 15.54
CA ASN A 28 -8.04 -13.40 14.90
C ASN A 28 -9.38 -13.14 14.20
N ILE A 29 -9.65 -13.94 13.16
CA ILE A 29 -10.99 -14.22 12.63
C ILE A 29 -11.28 -15.69 12.90
N GLY A 30 -12.25 -15.99 13.76
CA GLY A 30 -12.46 -17.34 14.26
C GLY A 30 -11.22 -17.84 14.99
N GLN A 31 -10.59 -18.90 14.47
CA GLN A 31 -9.31 -19.44 14.99
C GLN A 31 -8.08 -18.94 14.23
N ASN A 32 -8.28 -18.26 13.09
CA ASN A 32 -7.20 -17.88 12.19
C ASN A 32 -6.59 -16.56 12.63
N LYS A 33 -5.26 -16.53 12.77
CA LYS A 33 -4.52 -15.30 13.05
C LYS A 33 -4.48 -14.40 11.82
N VAL A 34 -4.60 -13.11 12.06
CA VAL A 34 -4.64 -12.09 11.03
C VAL A 34 -3.91 -10.83 11.45
N GLU A 35 -3.33 -10.14 10.48
CA GLU A 35 -2.78 -8.80 10.61
C GLU A 35 -3.53 -7.85 9.66
N PHE A 36 -4.15 -6.80 10.21
CA PHE A 36 -4.89 -5.80 9.44
C PHE A 36 -4.13 -4.48 9.37
N TYR A 37 -4.11 -3.88 8.19
CA TYR A 37 -3.48 -2.61 7.87
C TYR A 37 -4.54 -1.68 7.28
N PHE A 38 -5.01 -0.73 8.09
CA PHE A 38 -6.02 0.24 7.68
C PHE A 38 -5.33 1.53 7.21
N ASN A 39 -5.82 2.08 6.10
CA ASN A 39 -5.57 3.48 5.73
C ASN A 39 -6.87 4.29 5.86
N SER A 40 -6.98 5.47 5.23
CA SER A 40 -8.14 6.34 5.34
C SER A 40 -9.38 5.93 4.53
N GLU A 41 -9.30 4.91 3.68
CA GLU A 41 -10.38 4.57 2.74
C GLU A 41 -10.61 3.05 2.59
N SER A 42 -9.63 2.25 3.02
CA SER A 42 -9.56 0.80 2.81
C SER A 42 -8.76 0.12 3.92
N ALA A 43 -8.72 -1.20 3.87
CA ALA A 43 -7.73 -1.97 4.60
C ALA A 43 -7.18 -3.07 3.72
N ILE A 44 -6.00 -3.57 4.05
CA ILE A 44 -5.56 -4.88 3.59
C ILE A 44 -5.31 -5.75 4.82
N TYR A 45 -5.42 -7.07 4.68
CA TYR A 45 -5.03 -7.97 5.75
C TYR A 45 -4.30 -9.20 5.24
N LEU A 46 -3.42 -9.73 6.09
CA LEU A 46 -2.74 -11.00 5.90
C LEU A 46 -3.47 -12.09 6.69
N ASP A 47 -3.87 -13.16 6.02
CA ASP A 47 -4.24 -14.42 6.67
C ASP A 47 -2.95 -15.21 6.91
N ASP A 48 -2.57 -15.36 8.19
CA ASP A 48 -1.29 -15.99 8.57
C ASP A 48 -1.22 -17.47 8.20
N GLU A 49 -2.35 -18.18 8.15
CA GLU A 49 -2.37 -19.61 7.82
C GLU A 49 -2.20 -19.82 6.32
N LYS A 50 -2.88 -18.99 5.52
CA LYS A 50 -2.84 -19.07 4.06
C LYS A 50 -1.69 -18.28 3.43
N HIS A 51 -1.04 -17.42 4.22
CA HIS A 51 -0.05 -16.43 3.75
C HIS A 51 -0.56 -15.61 2.56
N GLN A 52 -1.84 -15.26 2.61
CA GLN A 52 -2.54 -14.61 1.52
C GLN A 52 -2.99 -13.23 1.94
N ILE A 53 -2.80 -12.27 1.04
CA ILE A 53 -3.21 -10.88 1.22
C ILE A 53 -4.61 -10.71 0.64
N TYR A 54 -5.43 -10.00 1.39
CA TYR A 54 -6.78 -9.65 1.01
C TYR A 54 -6.95 -8.14 1.06
N SER A 55 -7.53 -7.57 0.02
CA SER A 55 -7.88 -6.16 -0.04
C SER A 55 -9.32 -5.98 0.39
N MET A 56 -9.55 -5.06 1.31
CA MET A 56 -10.83 -4.79 1.94
C MET A 56 -11.29 -3.38 1.60
N SER A 57 -12.42 -3.30 0.90
CA SER A 57 -13.03 -2.02 0.55
C SER A 57 -14.33 -1.82 1.33
N SER A 58 -14.55 -0.58 1.79
CA SER A 58 -15.81 -0.26 2.44
C SER A 58 -16.95 -0.31 1.42
N VAL A 59 -17.99 -1.09 1.70
CA VAL A 59 -19.19 -1.08 0.88
C VAL A 59 -20.10 -0.01 1.45
N LYS A 60 -20.10 1.18 0.86
CA LYS A 60 -21.13 2.20 1.12
C LYS A 60 -22.47 1.75 0.51
N GLY A 61 -23.12 0.78 1.13
CA GLY A 61 -24.54 0.53 0.88
C GLY A 61 -25.31 1.75 1.39
N ARG A 62 -26.09 2.41 0.52
CA ARG A 62 -26.84 3.65 0.85
C ARG A 62 -27.72 3.56 2.12
N ASN A 63 -28.00 2.35 2.61
CA ASN A 63 -28.90 2.08 3.73
C ASN A 63 -28.30 1.16 4.82
N SER A 64 -27.01 0.84 4.79
CA SER A 64 -26.39 -0.12 5.73
C SER A 64 -25.53 0.62 6.74
N ILE A 65 -26.16 1.00 7.85
CA ILE A 65 -25.46 1.40 9.07
C ILE A 65 -25.60 0.21 10.05
N PRO A 66 -24.50 -0.40 10.52
CA PRO A 66 -23.09 -0.03 10.31
C PRO A 66 -22.49 -0.55 8.97
N PRO A 67 -21.35 -0.01 8.51
CA PRO A 67 -20.70 -0.47 7.28
C PRO A 67 -20.19 -1.91 7.42
N TYR A 68 -20.38 -2.72 6.38
CA TYR A 68 -19.70 -4.00 6.21
C TYR A 68 -18.63 -3.88 5.13
N TYR A 69 -17.65 -4.76 5.19
CA TYR A 69 -16.53 -4.76 4.28
C TYR A 69 -16.53 -5.99 3.40
N GLU A 70 -16.46 -5.76 2.09
CA GLU A 70 -16.16 -6.79 1.13
C GLU A 70 -14.65 -6.90 0.99
N TYR A 71 -14.18 -8.13 0.89
CA TYR A 71 -12.77 -8.39 0.66
C TYR A 71 -12.59 -9.34 -0.52
N SER A 72 -11.54 -9.11 -1.29
CA SER A 72 -11.10 -9.96 -2.39
C SER A 72 -9.66 -10.37 -2.15
N VAL A 73 -9.28 -11.50 -2.76
CA VAL A 73 -7.87 -11.85 -2.88
C VAL A 73 -7.18 -10.76 -3.69
N GLU A 74 -5.96 -10.40 -3.32
CA GLU A 74 -5.14 -9.46 -4.11
C GLU A 74 -5.10 -9.87 -5.60
N GLY A 75 -5.25 -8.89 -6.50
CA GLY A 75 -5.27 -9.10 -7.94
C GLY A 75 -6.58 -9.69 -8.49
N SER A 76 -7.50 -10.12 -7.62
CA SER A 76 -8.80 -10.65 -8.03
C SER A 76 -9.92 -9.61 -7.93
N THR A 77 -10.75 -9.57 -8.97
CA THR A 77 -12.05 -8.86 -8.93
C THR A 77 -13.16 -9.71 -8.33
N GLU A 78 -12.92 -11.01 -8.14
CA GLU A 78 -13.84 -11.92 -7.47
C GLU A 78 -13.81 -11.66 -5.97
N LYS A 79 -14.90 -11.06 -5.50
CA LYS A 79 -15.14 -10.86 -4.08
C LYS A 79 -15.41 -12.21 -3.44
N ARG A 80 -14.85 -12.43 -2.25
CA ARG A 80 -15.32 -13.55 -1.43
C ARG A 80 -16.81 -13.36 -1.14
N SER A 81 -17.53 -14.47 -1.11
CA SER A 81 -18.94 -14.48 -0.76
C SER A 81 -19.18 -13.95 0.64
N ASP A 82 -18.23 -14.19 1.56
CA ASP A 82 -18.30 -13.75 2.94
C ASP A 82 -17.81 -12.30 3.11
N LYS A 83 -18.41 -11.57 4.05
CA LYS A 83 -18.12 -10.17 4.34
C LYS A 83 -17.74 -10.04 5.81
N ILE A 84 -16.89 -9.07 6.13
CA ILE A 84 -16.50 -8.80 7.52
C ILE A 84 -17.30 -7.61 8.03
N PHE A 85 -17.91 -7.78 9.19
CA PHE A 85 -18.55 -6.71 9.94
C PHE A 85 -17.71 -6.37 11.16
N ILE A 86 -17.39 -5.09 11.35
CA ILE A 86 -16.67 -4.60 12.52
C ILE A 86 -17.62 -3.70 13.32
N GLU A 87 -18.07 -4.20 14.47
CA GLU A 87 -19.08 -3.58 15.34
C GLU A 87 -18.67 -2.20 15.81
N SER A 88 -17.36 -2.01 16.03
CA SER A 88 -16.83 -0.78 16.63
C SER A 88 -16.90 0.42 15.67
N PHE A 89 -17.11 0.23 14.37
CA PHE A 89 -17.15 1.34 13.40
C PHE A 89 -18.55 1.93 13.27
N THR A 90 -18.78 3.09 13.90
CA THR A 90 -20.11 3.73 13.96
C THR A 90 -20.40 4.66 12.78
N HIS A 91 -19.40 5.40 12.31
CA HIS A 91 -19.39 6.20 11.09
C HIS A 91 -17.97 6.12 10.52
N SER A 92 -17.82 6.26 9.18
CA SER A 92 -16.57 6.16 8.41
C SER A 92 -15.35 5.91 9.30
N PRO A 93 -14.79 4.68 9.35
CA PRO A 93 -13.80 4.24 10.36
C PRO A 93 -12.52 5.09 10.43
N PHE A 94 -12.44 6.11 9.58
CA PHE A 94 -11.31 6.93 9.19
C PHE A 94 -11.44 8.41 9.59
N SER A 95 -12.52 8.82 10.30
CA SER A 95 -12.78 10.24 10.62
C SER A 95 -12.71 10.65 12.10
N ASN A 96 -12.38 9.73 13.03
CA ASN A 96 -12.44 10.03 14.49
C ASN A 96 -11.06 9.99 15.17
N ASP A 97 -10.98 10.74 16.28
CA ASP A 97 -9.81 11.01 17.14
C ASP A 97 -8.95 9.77 17.49
N LEU A 98 -7.63 10.00 17.57
CA LEU A 98 -6.53 9.03 17.71
C LEU A 98 -6.66 8.02 18.86
N GLU A 99 -7.53 8.23 19.86
CA GLU A 99 -7.71 7.27 20.96
C GLU A 99 -8.92 6.35 20.81
N THR A 100 -9.78 6.59 19.82
CA THR A 100 -10.92 5.72 19.55
C THR A 100 -10.40 4.48 18.80
N TYR A 101 -10.86 3.28 19.15
CA TYR A 101 -10.54 2.00 18.45
C TYR A 101 -9.23 1.29 18.82
N GLN A 102 -8.86 1.22 20.10
CA GLN A 102 -7.77 0.34 20.55
C GLN A 102 -8.05 -1.16 20.31
N LYS A 103 -9.33 -1.55 20.34
CA LYS A 103 -9.79 -2.90 20.04
C LYS A 103 -10.91 -2.83 19.01
N LEU A 104 -10.89 -3.74 18.06
CA LEU A 104 -11.97 -3.95 17.10
C LEU A 104 -12.58 -5.33 17.33
N THR A 105 -13.91 -5.37 17.43
CA THR A 105 -14.68 -6.61 17.48
C THR A 105 -15.65 -6.68 16.31
N GLY A 106 -16.01 -7.89 15.92
CA GLY A 106 -16.83 -8.09 14.75
C GLY A 106 -17.15 -9.56 14.49
N TYR A 107 -17.68 -9.82 13.31
CA TYR A 107 -17.95 -11.18 12.84
C TYR A 107 -17.97 -11.26 11.31
N THR A 108 -17.78 -12.46 10.76
CA THR A 108 -18.04 -12.73 9.35
C THR A 108 -19.53 -12.98 9.12
N LEU A 109 -20.10 -12.51 8.00
CA LEU A 109 -21.55 -12.54 7.78
C LEU A 109 -22.08 -13.95 7.44
N ILE A 110 -21.30 -14.77 6.74
CA ILE A 110 -21.73 -16.12 6.35
C ILE A 110 -21.45 -17.12 7.47
N ASN A 111 -20.22 -17.14 7.99
CA ASN A 111 -19.82 -18.15 8.97
C ASN A 111 -20.08 -17.74 10.42
N GLY A 112 -20.29 -16.45 10.71
CA GLY A 112 -20.43 -15.95 12.08
C GLY A 112 -19.12 -16.00 12.87
N ASP A 113 -17.97 -16.13 12.20
CA ASP A 113 -16.66 -16.23 12.85
C ASP A 113 -16.34 -14.93 13.56
N LYS A 114 -16.06 -14.99 14.87
CA LYS A 114 -15.76 -13.80 15.67
C LYS A 114 -14.47 -13.15 15.21
N VAL A 115 -14.51 -11.84 15.00
CA VAL A 115 -13.34 -11.00 14.74
C VAL A 115 -12.94 -10.31 16.04
N ASN A 116 -11.66 -10.43 16.41
CA ASN A 116 -11.08 -9.74 17.57
C ASN A 116 -9.69 -9.23 17.20
N LEU A 117 -9.52 -7.92 17.14
CA LEU A 117 -8.27 -7.28 16.74
C LEU A 117 -7.82 -6.25 17.78
N ASN A 118 -6.53 -6.15 18.04
CA ASN A 118 -5.93 -5.17 18.94
C ASN A 118 -4.98 -4.27 18.16
N LYS A 119 -5.10 -2.95 18.34
CA LYS A 119 -4.22 -1.96 17.71
C LYS A 119 -2.82 -2.12 18.28
N ILE A 120 -1.82 -2.20 17.41
CA ILE A 120 -0.40 -2.24 17.80
C ILE A 120 0.38 -1.04 17.30
N PHE A 121 -0.17 -0.31 16.33
CA PHE A 121 0.46 0.86 15.76
C PHE A 121 -0.58 1.80 15.17
N GLU A 122 -0.30 3.10 15.26
CA GLU A 122 -1.05 4.17 14.63
C GLU A 122 -0.10 5.30 14.26
N PHE A 123 -0.33 5.89 13.09
CA PHE A 123 0.40 7.04 12.60
C PHE A 123 -0.50 7.90 11.72
N SER A 124 -0.43 9.22 11.84
CA SER A 124 -1.13 10.16 10.97
C SER A 124 -0.17 11.14 10.34
N GLU A 125 -0.09 11.18 9.01
CA GLU A 125 0.83 12.08 8.30
C GLU A 125 0.52 13.57 8.53
N PHE A 126 -0.69 13.92 9.00
CA PHE A 126 -1.13 15.31 9.12
C PHE A 126 -1.30 15.82 10.56
N VAL A 127 -1.21 14.97 11.59
CA VAL A 127 -1.55 15.39 12.97
C VAL A 127 -0.32 15.83 13.76
N SER A 128 0.84 15.20 13.58
CA SER A 128 2.01 15.57 14.36
C SER A 128 3.31 15.33 13.59
N ASP A 129 3.97 16.43 13.22
CA ASP A 129 5.34 16.39 12.72
C ASP A 129 6.33 15.87 13.79
N GLU A 130 5.94 15.93 15.08
CA GLU A 130 6.76 15.49 16.22
C GLU A 130 6.78 13.97 16.45
N GLU A 131 5.87 13.22 15.81
CA GLU A 131 5.87 11.76 15.91
C GLU A 131 7.15 11.16 15.31
N GLU A 132 7.74 10.22 16.06
CA GLU A 132 8.94 9.50 15.67
C GLU A 132 8.70 8.00 15.89
N PHE A 133 9.06 7.20 14.90
CA PHE A 133 9.02 5.75 15.01
C PHE A 133 10.08 5.13 14.10
N ASN A 134 10.54 3.96 14.48
CA ASN A 134 11.58 3.26 13.74
C ASN A 134 11.17 1.81 13.49
N ASN A 135 11.43 1.35 12.28
CA ASN A 135 11.32 -0.05 11.87
C ASN A 135 9.93 -0.66 12.06
N ILE A 136 8.89 0.07 11.66
CA ILE A 136 7.52 -0.44 11.61
C ILE A 136 7.35 -1.25 10.32
N ASP A 137 7.00 -2.52 10.46
CA ASP A 137 6.69 -3.38 9.31
C ASP A 137 5.29 -3.05 8.79
N TYR A 138 5.20 -2.66 7.53
CA TYR A 138 3.94 -2.32 6.87
C TYR A 138 3.69 -3.23 5.67
N LEU A 139 2.62 -4.02 5.71
CA LEU A 139 2.25 -4.94 4.65
C LEU A 139 2.00 -4.18 3.35
N GLN A 140 2.48 -4.74 2.24
CA GLN A 140 2.17 -4.24 0.91
C GLN A 140 1.03 -5.06 0.33
N GLU A 141 0.13 -4.39 -0.37
CA GLU A 141 -1.00 -5.04 -1.03
C GLU A 141 -0.48 -5.97 -2.12
N ARG A 142 0.41 -5.45 -2.97
CA ARG A 142 0.95 -6.19 -4.10
C ARG A 142 1.91 -7.27 -3.67
N SER A 143 1.80 -8.43 -4.32
CA SER A 143 2.63 -9.59 -4.04
C SER A 143 2.85 -10.41 -5.32
N THR A 144 3.90 -11.23 -5.36
CA THR A 144 4.16 -12.11 -6.52
C THR A 144 3.46 -13.44 -6.31
N ASN A 145 3.58 -14.37 -7.26
CA ASN A 145 3.05 -15.72 -7.08
C ASN A 145 3.63 -16.42 -5.84
N ASP A 146 4.92 -16.26 -5.60
CA ASP A 146 5.63 -16.99 -4.54
C ASP A 146 5.90 -16.17 -3.28
N PHE A 147 5.83 -14.83 -3.36
CA PHE A 147 6.28 -13.97 -2.27
C PHE A 147 5.28 -12.88 -1.93
N TYR A 148 5.23 -12.51 -0.64
CA TYR A 148 4.58 -11.29 -0.17
C TYR A 148 5.58 -10.40 0.58
N PHE A 149 5.26 -9.11 0.68
CA PHE A 149 6.22 -8.11 1.11
C PHE A 149 5.69 -7.28 2.27
N LYS A 150 6.58 -6.96 3.21
CA LYS A 150 6.38 -5.87 4.17
C LYS A 150 7.50 -4.85 3.97
N VAL A 151 7.17 -3.57 3.80
CA VAL A 151 8.18 -2.51 3.84
C VAL A 151 8.50 -2.17 5.30
N ILE A 152 9.75 -1.82 5.57
CA ILE A 152 10.19 -1.33 6.88
C ILE A 152 10.15 0.19 6.82
N VAL A 153 9.32 0.80 7.66
CA VAL A 153 9.06 2.24 7.68
C VAL A 153 9.66 2.87 8.92
N SER A 154 10.32 4.00 8.74
CA SER A 154 10.79 4.85 9.84
C SER A 154 10.43 6.30 9.56
N LYS A 155 10.21 7.06 10.62
CA LYS A 155 9.97 8.50 10.59
C LYS A 155 10.78 9.15 11.69
N GLN A 156 11.53 10.19 11.32
CA GLN A 156 12.20 11.09 12.25
C GLN A 156 11.30 12.32 12.53
N LYS A 157 11.56 13.02 13.64
CA LYS A 157 10.84 14.27 13.94
C LYS A 157 10.99 15.27 12.81
N ASN A 158 9.91 15.93 12.45
CA ASN A 158 9.82 16.91 11.37
C ASN A 158 10.18 16.37 9.97
N GLU A 159 10.24 15.05 9.81
CA GLU A 159 10.39 14.39 8.52
C GLU A 159 9.16 13.57 8.17
N LYS A 160 8.91 13.38 6.87
CA LYS A 160 7.96 12.39 6.38
C LYS A 160 8.45 10.97 6.64
N ALA A 161 7.51 10.04 6.79
CA ALA A 161 7.81 8.61 6.86
C ALA A 161 8.50 8.13 5.57
N LYS A 162 9.54 7.31 5.73
CA LYS A 162 10.37 6.78 4.64
C LYS A 162 10.52 5.28 4.76
N ILE A 163 10.71 4.64 3.62
CA ILE A 163 11.03 3.21 3.56
C ILE A 163 12.54 3.05 3.72
N VAL A 164 12.94 2.26 4.72
CA VAL A 164 14.35 1.99 5.06
C VAL A 164 14.77 0.54 4.78
N GLY A 165 13.82 -0.31 4.42
CA GLY A 165 14.06 -1.70 4.06
C GLY A 165 12.80 -2.42 3.58
N ILE A 166 12.96 -3.68 3.18
CA ILE A 166 11.89 -4.59 2.75
C ILE A 166 12.13 -5.95 3.39
N LYS A 167 11.10 -6.54 3.96
CA LYS A 167 11.05 -7.95 4.36
C LYS A 167 10.25 -8.72 3.32
N ILE A 168 10.82 -9.82 2.85
CA ILE A 168 10.26 -10.65 1.79
C ILE A 168 9.96 -12.03 2.38
N TYR A 169 8.73 -12.49 2.22
CA TYR A 169 8.25 -13.72 2.81
C TYR A 169 7.73 -14.65 1.74
N SER A 170 7.93 -15.95 1.92
CA SER A 170 7.37 -16.99 1.06
C SER A 170 5.89 -17.18 1.37
N LYS A 171 5.03 -17.13 0.34
CA LYS A 171 3.60 -17.48 0.46
C LYS A 171 3.37 -18.97 0.71
N LYS A 172 4.34 -19.82 0.36
CA LYS A 172 4.25 -21.27 0.55
C LYS A 172 4.16 -21.66 2.02
N ASP A 173 4.92 -20.97 2.87
CA ASP A 173 5.15 -21.39 4.26
C ASP A 173 5.33 -20.22 5.25
N GLY A 174 5.15 -18.97 4.82
CA GLY A 174 5.26 -17.78 5.66
C GLY A 174 6.67 -17.44 6.10
N ARG A 175 7.69 -18.17 5.64
CA ARG A 175 9.06 -17.94 6.12
C ARG A 175 9.60 -16.63 5.57
N LEU A 176 10.33 -15.89 6.41
CA LEU A 176 11.14 -14.75 5.95
C LEU A 176 12.29 -15.27 5.06
N ILE A 177 12.29 -14.86 3.81
CA ILE A 177 13.30 -15.21 2.81
C ILE A 177 14.47 -14.24 2.86
N GLN A 178 14.19 -12.94 2.91
CA GLN A 178 15.22 -11.92 2.85
C GLN A 178 14.77 -10.66 3.59
N THR A 179 15.75 -9.91 4.11
CA THR A 179 15.55 -8.51 4.52
C THR A 179 16.53 -7.62 3.78
N ILE A 180 16.01 -6.79 2.89
CA ILE A 180 16.76 -5.72 2.22
C ILE A 180 16.79 -4.53 3.17
N LYS A 181 17.99 -3.98 3.43
CA LYS A 181 18.19 -2.87 4.37
C LYS A 181 18.93 -1.72 3.70
N GLY A 182 18.85 -0.54 4.32
CA GLY A 182 19.63 0.63 3.88
C GLY A 182 19.05 1.29 2.63
N ILE A 183 17.75 1.10 2.36
CA ILE A 183 17.03 1.79 1.30
C ILE A 183 17.00 3.28 1.64
N LYS A 184 17.25 4.14 0.63
CA LYS A 184 17.34 5.59 0.78
C LYS A 184 16.48 6.28 -0.26
N GLY A 185 15.89 7.41 0.12
CA GLY A 185 15.15 8.27 -0.82
C GLY A 185 13.86 7.66 -1.36
N CYS A 186 13.25 6.71 -0.63
CA CYS A 186 11.95 6.12 -0.97
C CYS A 186 10.89 6.62 0.01
N ALA A 187 9.88 7.31 -0.50
CA ALA A 187 8.73 7.78 0.26
C ALA A 187 7.85 6.59 0.67
N PHE A 188 7.27 6.66 1.86
CA PHE A 188 6.27 5.68 2.28
C PHE A 188 4.90 6.04 1.68
N ASN A 189 4.37 5.14 0.86
CA ASN A 189 3.12 5.32 0.13
C ASN A 189 2.02 4.36 0.64
N SER A 190 1.95 4.15 1.96
CA SER A 190 1.04 3.17 2.58
C SER A 190 1.24 1.76 1.97
N TYR A 191 0.17 1.06 1.62
CA TYR A 191 0.21 -0.32 1.12
C TYR A 191 0.64 -0.48 -0.36
N VAL A 192 0.86 0.61 -1.11
CA VAL A 192 1.15 0.59 -2.57
C VAL A 192 2.56 1.06 -2.91
N SER A 193 3.55 0.83 -2.04
CA SER A 193 4.93 1.23 -2.31
C SER A 193 5.67 0.21 -3.19
N ILE A 194 5.30 -1.07 -3.10
CA ILE A 194 5.81 -2.14 -3.97
C ILE A 194 4.83 -2.39 -5.12
N MET A 195 5.40 -2.56 -6.31
CA MET A 195 4.67 -2.87 -7.54
C MET A 195 5.20 -4.16 -8.14
N THR A 196 4.26 -5.01 -8.53
CA THR A 196 4.51 -6.25 -9.26
C THR A 196 3.29 -6.55 -10.13
N HIS A 197 3.48 -7.42 -11.12
CA HIS A 197 2.43 -7.89 -12.02
C HIS A 197 2.75 -9.32 -12.48
N ASP A 198 1.74 -10.07 -12.93
CA ASP A 198 1.87 -11.48 -13.29
C ASP A 198 2.88 -11.73 -14.43
N GLU A 199 3.21 -10.70 -15.21
CA GLU A 199 4.16 -10.71 -16.33
C GLU A 199 5.48 -9.99 -16.03
N PHE A 200 5.70 -9.55 -14.78
CA PHE A 200 6.94 -8.83 -14.42
C PHE A 200 8.14 -9.76 -14.33
N ASP A 201 8.87 -9.82 -15.44
CA ASP A 201 10.18 -10.43 -15.59
C ASP A 201 11.18 -9.34 -16.02
N ILE A 202 11.68 -8.58 -15.05
CA ILE A 202 12.47 -7.37 -15.29
C ILE A 202 13.89 -7.74 -15.79
N ASN A 203 14.40 -8.91 -15.39
CA ASN A 203 15.72 -9.40 -15.81
C ASN A 203 15.67 -10.36 -17.02
N PHE A 204 14.48 -10.66 -17.54
CA PHE A 204 14.21 -11.51 -18.71
C PHE A 204 14.62 -12.99 -18.56
N ASP A 205 14.56 -13.52 -17.34
CA ASP A 205 14.94 -14.89 -16.97
C ASP A 205 13.77 -15.89 -16.91
N SER A 206 12.57 -15.43 -17.27
CA SER A 206 11.30 -16.19 -17.22
C SER A 206 10.86 -16.57 -15.80
N ASP A 207 11.28 -15.80 -14.79
CA ASP A 207 10.69 -15.77 -13.45
C ASP A 207 9.88 -14.47 -13.24
N ASN A 208 8.59 -14.62 -12.98
CA ASN A 208 7.69 -13.48 -12.78
C ASN A 208 7.59 -13.08 -11.30
N ASN A 209 8.67 -13.28 -10.54
CA ASN A 209 8.77 -12.88 -9.14
C ASN A 209 9.43 -11.51 -8.96
N ASP A 210 9.79 -10.82 -10.03
CA ASP A 210 10.42 -9.52 -9.94
C ASP A 210 9.44 -8.43 -9.44
N PHE A 211 10.00 -7.39 -8.83
CA PHE A 211 9.22 -6.26 -8.35
C PHE A 211 10.02 -4.96 -8.42
N TYR A 212 9.32 -3.83 -8.28
CA TYR A 212 9.97 -2.55 -8.04
C TYR A 212 9.39 -1.81 -6.84
N LEU A 213 10.25 -1.06 -6.17
CA LEU A 213 9.91 -0.14 -5.10
C LEU A 213 9.79 1.27 -5.67
N VAL A 214 8.63 1.89 -5.54
CA VAL A 214 8.40 3.29 -5.92
C VAL A 214 9.21 4.20 -5.02
N LYS A 215 9.98 5.15 -5.59
CA LYS A 215 10.79 6.09 -4.81
C LYS A 215 10.03 7.36 -4.45
N ASP A 216 9.40 7.99 -5.42
CA ASP A 216 8.85 9.34 -5.27
C ASP A 216 7.32 9.36 -5.27
N ARG A 217 6.69 8.91 -6.37
CA ARG A 217 5.24 8.99 -6.56
C ARG A 217 4.71 7.73 -7.25
N ILE A 218 3.49 7.36 -6.92
CA ILE A 218 2.84 6.15 -7.46
C ILE A 218 2.40 6.35 -8.92
N TYR A 219 1.97 7.56 -9.28
CA TYR A 219 1.37 7.86 -10.58
C TYR A 219 1.94 9.13 -11.21
N GLY A 220 1.87 9.18 -12.53
CA GLY A 220 2.28 10.32 -13.35
C GLY A 220 3.59 10.07 -14.10
N PRO A 221 4.01 11.03 -14.93
CA PRO A 221 5.27 10.94 -15.64
C PRO A 221 6.48 11.16 -14.73
N ASN A 222 7.62 10.67 -15.20
CA ASN A 222 8.95 10.72 -14.60
C ASN A 222 9.03 10.08 -13.21
N THR A 223 8.35 8.95 -13.02
CA THR A 223 8.48 8.15 -11.81
C THR A 223 9.85 7.50 -11.74
N THR A 224 10.37 7.40 -10.51
CA THR A 224 11.63 6.69 -10.25
C THR A 224 11.37 5.52 -9.31
N ALA A 225 12.12 4.44 -9.52
CA ALA A 225 11.95 3.20 -8.78
C ALA A 225 13.30 2.52 -8.52
N GLU A 226 13.34 1.66 -7.52
CA GLU A 226 14.39 0.66 -7.36
C GLU A 226 13.85 -0.70 -7.83
N TYR A 227 14.57 -1.36 -8.73
CA TYR A 227 14.13 -2.63 -9.34
C TYR A 227 14.86 -3.80 -8.68
N TYR A 228 14.13 -4.88 -8.42
CA TYR A 228 14.63 -6.06 -7.74
C TYR A 228 14.21 -7.30 -8.53
N ALA A 229 15.19 -8.15 -8.85
CA ALA A 229 14.93 -9.41 -9.52
C ALA A 229 15.24 -10.61 -8.63
N TYR A 230 14.46 -11.68 -8.73
CA TYR A 230 14.68 -12.88 -7.94
C TYR A 230 15.73 -13.80 -8.57
N ASP A 231 16.89 -13.97 -7.92
CA ASP A 231 17.88 -14.95 -8.35
C ASP A 231 17.57 -16.32 -7.74
N LYS A 232 17.01 -17.23 -8.54
CA LYS A 232 16.71 -18.62 -8.15
C LYS A 232 17.94 -19.39 -7.65
N THR A 233 19.13 -19.08 -8.16
CA THR A 233 20.38 -19.76 -7.78
C THR A 233 20.78 -19.38 -6.36
N GLN A 234 20.65 -18.10 -6.03
CA GLN A 234 21.00 -17.56 -4.71
C GLN A 234 19.81 -17.57 -3.73
N GLN A 235 18.60 -17.87 -4.23
CA GLN A 235 17.32 -17.81 -3.51
C GLN A 235 17.09 -16.47 -2.82
N GLN A 236 17.48 -15.37 -3.48
CA GLN A 236 17.37 -14.02 -2.94
C GLN A 236 17.11 -13.01 -4.05
N PHE A 237 16.57 -11.86 -3.65
CA PHE A 237 16.39 -10.72 -4.54
C PHE A 237 17.67 -9.92 -4.66
N ILE A 238 18.00 -9.54 -5.89
CA ILE A 238 19.13 -8.71 -6.25
C ILE A 238 18.62 -7.38 -6.76
N LYS A 239 19.13 -6.28 -6.21
CA LYS A 239 18.85 -4.94 -6.72
C LYS A 239 19.51 -4.78 -8.09
N LEU A 240 18.72 -4.42 -9.09
CA LEU A 240 19.21 -4.14 -10.43
C LEU A 240 19.80 -2.73 -10.50
N ASN A 241 20.85 -2.58 -11.31
CA ASN A 241 21.50 -1.30 -11.55
C ASN A 241 20.80 -0.53 -12.68
N LEU A 242 19.52 -0.21 -12.47
CA LEU A 242 18.71 0.58 -13.40
C LEU A 242 18.56 2.01 -12.85
N GLU A 243 19.09 2.97 -13.61
CA GLU A 243 18.97 4.41 -13.31
C GLU A 243 18.26 5.11 -14.46
N GLY A 244 17.20 5.85 -14.14
CA GLY A 244 16.35 6.50 -15.14
C GLY A 244 14.95 6.76 -14.59
N ASN A 245 14.08 7.25 -15.46
CA ASN A 245 12.67 7.47 -15.18
C ASN A 245 11.80 6.58 -16.08
N ASP A 246 10.60 6.24 -15.61
CA ASP A 246 9.55 5.56 -16.40
C ASP A 246 10.07 4.43 -17.29
N PHE A 247 10.72 3.42 -16.70
CA PHE A 247 11.20 2.29 -17.48
C PHE A 247 10.02 1.54 -18.13
N ARG A 248 10.21 1.16 -19.39
CA ARG A 248 9.36 0.19 -20.10
C ARG A 248 10.18 -1.03 -20.45
N PHE A 249 9.57 -2.20 -20.28
CA PHE A 249 10.19 -3.48 -20.55
C PHE A 249 9.50 -4.11 -21.77
N ASP A 250 10.27 -4.33 -22.83
CA ASP A 250 9.86 -5.13 -23.99
C ASP A 250 10.33 -6.57 -23.72
N TYR A 251 9.43 -7.40 -23.20
CA TYR A 251 9.74 -8.78 -22.80
C TYR A 251 10.09 -9.69 -23.99
N GLU A 252 9.53 -9.41 -25.18
CA GLU A 252 9.84 -10.19 -26.39
C GLU A 252 11.27 -9.90 -26.86
N LYS A 253 11.65 -8.61 -26.92
CA LYS A 253 12.99 -8.21 -27.35
C LYS A 253 14.03 -8.27 -26.24
N LYS A 254 13.59 -8.43 -24.99
CA LYS A 254 14.42 -8.37 -23.77
C LYS A 254 15.16 -7.04 -23.63
N ILE A 255 14.42 -5.95 -23.79
CA ILE A 255 14.95 -4.58 -23.75
C ILE A 255 14.24 -3.77 -22.67
N ALA A 256 15.01 -3.10 -21.82
CA ALA A 256 14.52 -2.07 -20.91
C ALA A 256 14.88 -0.69 -21.45
N THR A 257 13.90 0.22 -21.55
CA THR A 257 14.10 1.61 -22.03
C THR A 257 13.54 2.59 -21.01
N SER A 258 14.36 3.55 -20.60
CA SER A 258 13.94 4.66 -19.75
C SER A 258 13.44 5.83 -20.60
N TYR A 259 12.39 6.50 -20.13
CA TYR A 259 11.81 7.68 -20.78
C TYR A 259 11.78 8.86 -19.82
N LYS A 260 11.97 10.07 -20.35
CA LYS A 260 11.75 11.31 -19.61
C LYS A 260 10.71 12.14 -20.34
N TYR A 261 9.58 12.40 -19.70
CA TYR A 261 8.54 13.25 -20.23
C TYR A 261 8.77 14.71 -19.82
N CYS A 262 8.94 15.60 -20.79
CA CYS A 262 9.07 17.03 -20.58
C CYS A 262 7.85 17.75 -21.17
N PRO A 263 6.89 18.22 -20.35
CA PRO A 263 5.70 18.91 -20.87
C PRO A 263 6.10 20.12 -21.73
N GLY A 264 5.62 20.16 -22.97
CA GLY A 264 5.85 21.28 -23.89
C GLY A 264 7.09 21.19 -24.78
N LYS A 265 7.90 20.13 -24.67
CA LYS A 265 9.00 19.81 -25.59
C LYS A 265 8.52 18.85 -26.69
N LYS A 266 8.91 19.09 -27.95
CA LYS A 266 8.65 18.18 -29.08
C LYS A 266 9.66 17.03 -29.08
N GLU A 267 9.38 15.95 -29.83
CA GLU A 267 10.22 14.74 -29.93
C GLU A 267 11.70 15.03 -30.25
N ASP A 268 11.99 16.13 -30.95
CA ASP A 268 13.35 16.50 -31.40
C ASP A 268 14.02 17.60 -30.56
N ASP A 269 13.42 18.04 -29.46
CA ASP A 269 14.05 19.07 -28.63
C ASP A 269 15.16 18.45 -27.75
N GLU A 270 16.40 18.93 -27.91
CA GLU A 270 17.50 18.53 -27.02
C GLU A 270 17.14 18.75 -25.55
N ILE A 271 17.40 17.71 -24.75
CA ILE A 271 17.30 17.74 -23.29
C ILE A 271 18.73 17.91 -22.78
N SER A 272 19.15 19.15 -22.56
CA SER A 272 20.39 19.49 -21.83
C SER A 272 20.23 19.28 -20.34
#